data_AF-A0A5J6I551-F1
#
_entry.id   AF-A0A5J6I551-F1
#
_cell.length_a   1.000
_cell.length_b   1.000
_cell.length_c   1.000
_cell.angle_alpha   90.00
_cell.angle_beta   90.00
_cell.angle_gamma   90.00
#
_symmetry.space_group_name_H-M   'P 1'
#
loop_
_entity.id
_entity.type
_entity.pdbx_description
1 polymer ?
#
loop_
_entity_poly.entity_id
_entity_poly.type
_entity_poly.pdbx_seq_one_letter_code
_entity_poly.pdbx_strand_id
1 'polypeptide(L)' 'MDTAKLELAAQRYREAEAALDAARADLRAEAVAAMRQDPKRGDQAEVARITGWTREQIRLLMKAAERESDNPTK' A
#
# COMPACT_ATOMS: atom_id res chain seq x y z
N MET A 1 20.32 34.88 3.05
CA MET A 1 18.89 34.56 2.86
C MET A 1 18.45 33.80 4.09
N ASP A 2 17.37 34.19 4.74
CA ASP A 2 16.80 33.38 5.82
C ASP A 2 16.00 32.22 5.22
N THR A 3 16.52 31.01 5.34
CA THR A 3 15.96 29.78 4.77
C THR A 3 15.14 28.97 5.77
N ALA A 4 15.00 29.42 7.02
CA ALA A 4 14.38 28.61 8.08
C ALA A 4 12.94 28.18 7.75
N LYS A 5 12.15 29.08 7.13
CA LYS A 5 10.78 28.76 6.68
C LYS A 5 10.77 27.72 5.54
N LEU A 6 11.76 27.78 4.64
CA LEU A 6 11.89 26.83 3.53
C LEU A 6 12.31 25.46 4.04
N GLU A 7 13.27 25.40 4.96
CA GLU A 7 13.73 24.16 5.59
C GLU A 7 12.59 23.45 6.34
N LEU A 8 11.80 24.22 7.11
CA LEU A 8 10.62 23.68 7.79
C LEU A 8 9.56 23.16 6.82
N ALA A 9 9.31 23.86 5.71
CA ALA A 9 8.37 23.40 4.69
C ALA A 9 8.87 22.11 4.01
N ALA A 10 10.16 22.04 3.68
CA ALA A 10 10.76 20.86 3.09
C ALA A 10 10.74 19.65 4.05
N GLN A 11 10.93 19.88 5.35
CA GLN A 11 10.83 18.83 6.35
C GLN A 11 9.41 18.27 6.45
N ARG A 12 8.39 19.13 6.58
CA ARG A 12 6.97 18.72 6.63
C ARG A 12 6.54 17.96 5.37
N TYR A 13 7.06 18.38 4.21
CA TYR A 13 6.81 17.70 2.96
C TYR A 13 7.33 16.25 2.99
N ARG A 14 8.59 16.05 3.39
CA ARG A 14 9.18 14.70 3.50
C ARG A 14 8.47 13.84 4.54
N GLU A 15 8.06 14.43 5.66
CA GLU A 15 7.28 13.71 6.69
C GLU A 15 5.92 13.26 6.16
N ALA A 16 5.24 14.10 5.39
CA ALA A 16 3.97 13.75 4.76
C ALA A 16 4.14 12.66 3.69
N GLU A 17 5.21 12.73 2.88
CA GLU A 17 5.55 11.66 1.93
C GLU A 17 5.80 10.33 2.64
N ALA A 18 6.61 10.32 3.70
CA ALA A 18 6.90 9.12 4.47
C ALA A 18 5.63 8.53 5.12
N ALA A 19 4.75 9.38 5.66
CA ALA A 19 3.47 8.96 6.23
C ALA A 19 2.54 8.38 5.16
N LEU A 20 2.50 8.98 3.96
CA LEU A 20 1.71 8.47 2.84
C LEU A 20 2.23 7.12 2.36
N ASP A 21 3.54 6.94 2.28
CA ASP A 21 4.14 5.68 1.87
C ASP A 21 3.91 4.57 2.90
N ALA A 22 3.99 4.87 4.20
CA ALA A 22 3.60 3.95 5.26
C ALA A 22 2.12 3.55 5.14
N ALA A 23 1.21 4.52 5.00
CA ALA A 23 -0.22 4.24 4.85
C ALA A 23 -0.53 3.40 3.58
N ARG A 24 0.22 3.60 2.49
CA ARG A 24 0.11 2.77 1.29
C ARG A 24 0.59 1.35 1.52
N ALA A 25 1.66 1.15 2.29
CA ALA A 25 2.17 -0.17 2.64
C ALA A 25 1.15 -0.91 3.53
N ASP A 26 0.61 -0.25 4.55
CA ASP A 26 -0.41 -0.80 5.44
C ASP A 26 -1.66 -1.21 4.67
N LEU A 27 -2.18 -0.34 3.80
CA LEU A 27 -3.36 -0.65 2.97
C LEU A 27 -3.13 -1.87 2.07
N ARG A 28 -1.92 -2.03 1.52
CA ARG A 28 -1.57 -3.21 0.71
C ARG A 28 -1.50 -4.48 1.56
N ALA A 29 -0.90 -4.41 2.73
CA ALA A 29 -0.80 -5.54 3.65
C ALA A 29 -2.18 -6.05 4.08
N GLU A 30 -3.07 -5.14 4.49
CA GLU A 30 -4.44 -5.48 4.88
C GLU A 30 -5.26 -6.03 3.71
N ALA A 31 -5.11 -5.46 2.51
CA ALA A 31 -5.79 -5.99 1.32
C ALA A 31 -5.33 -7.43 1.00
N VAL A 32 -4.02 -7.72 1.11
CA VAL A 32 -3.49 -9.08 0.93
C VAL A 32 -3.99 -10.02 2.01
N ALA A 33 -3.99 -9.59 3.27
CA ALA A 33 -4.49 -10.39 4.39
C ALA A 33 -5.98 -10.76 4.20
N ALA A 34 -6.80 -9.77 3.82
CA ALA A 34 -8.23 -9.98 3.55
C ALA A 34 -8.48 -10.98 2.41
N MET A 35 -7.63 -11.00 1.38
CA MET A 35 -7.74 -11.95 0.27
C MET A 35 -7.20 -13.36 0.60
N ARG A 36 -6.34 -13.49 1.61
CA ARG A 36 -5.79 -14.79 2.06
C ARG A 36 -6.68 -15.47 3.10
N GLN A 37 -7.42 -14.72 3.92
CA GLN A 37 -8.40 -15.26 4.85
C GLN A 37 -9.69 -15.67 4.10
N ASP A 38 -9.81 -16.96 3.78
CA ASP A 38 -10.98 -17.59 3.15
C ASP A 38 -11.28 -17.09 1.71
N PRO A 39 -10.52 -17.58 0.70
CA PRO A 39 -10.55 -17.05 -0.65
C PRO A 39 -11.90 -17.31 -1.34
N LYS A 40 -12.86 -16.40 -1.17
CA LYS A 40 -14.12 -16.38 -1.89
C LYS A 40 -14.00 -15.39 -3.04
N ARG A 41 -14.67 -15.69 -4.16
CA ARG A 41 -14.72 -14.79 -5.32
C ARG A 41 -15.30 -13.40 -4.99
N GLY A 42 -16.02 -13.26 -3.87
CA GLY A 42 -16.57 -11.99 -3.38
C GLY A 42 -15.53 -11.01 -2.83
N ASP A 43 -14.37 -11.49 -2.36
CA ASP A 43 -13.45 -10.67 -1.57
C ASP A 43 -12.70 -9.67 -2.44
N GLN A 44 -12.39 -10.01 -3.70
CA GLN A 44 -11.80 -9.06 -4.64
C GLN A 44 -12.73 -7.90 -4.98
N ALA A 45 -14.05 -8.16 -5.04
CA ALA A 45 -15.03 -7.11 -5.32
C ALA A 45 -15.16 -6.16 -4.12
N GLU A 46 -15.10 -6.70 -2.91
CA GLU A 46 -15.16 -5.91 -1.68
C GLU A 46 -13.88 -5.10 -1.45
N VAL A 47 -12.71 -5.70 -1.67
CA VAL A 47 -11.42 -4.98 -1.63
C VAL A 47 -11.40 -3.86 -2.67
N ALA A 48 -11.89 -4.10 -3.90
CA ALA A 48 -12.02 -3.05 -4.92
C ALA A 48 -12.93 -1.91 -4.47
N ARG A 49 -14.06 -2.23 -3.83
CA ARG A 49 -15.03 -1.25 -3.32
C ARG A 49 -14.43 -0.38 -2.20
N ILE A 50 -13.69 -0.97 -1.28
CA ILE A 50 -13.09 -0.26 -0.12
C ILE A 50 -11.90 0.59 -0.56
N THR A 51 -11.00 0.03 -1.37
CA THR A 51 -9.73 0.67 -1.75
C THR A 51 -9.86 1.62 -2.94
N GLY A 52 -10.94 1.49 -3.73
CA GLY A 52 -11.07 2.15 -5.02
C GLY A 52 -10.17 1.55 -6.11
N TRP A 53 -9.47 0.44 -5.83
CA TRP A 53 -8.62 -0.21 -6.81
C TRP A 53 -9.44 -0.99 -7.83
N THR A 54 -8.91 -1.05 -9.04
CA THR A 54 -9.40 -1.94 -10.08
C THR A 54 -9.04 -3.39 -9.75
N ARG A 55 -9.82 -4.33 -10.29
CA ARG A 55 -9.51 -5.77 -10.17
C ARG A 55 -8.11 -6.11 -10.70
N GLU A 56 -7.64 -5.40 -11.72
CA GLU A 56 -6.29 -5.61 -12.26
C GLU A 56 -5.20 -5.16 -11.27
N GLN A 57 -5.38 -4.01 -10.60
CA GLN A 57 -4.45 -3.58 -9.55
C GLN A 57 -4.39 -4.58 -8.40
N ILE A 58 -5.55 -5.12 -7.98
CA ILE A 58 -5.63 -6.16 -6.96
C ILE A 58 -4.92 -7.45 -7.40
N ARG A 59 -5.10 -7.87 -8.66
CA ARG A 59 -4.44 -9.05 -9.22
C ARG A 59 -2.91 -8.89 -9.25
N LEU A 60 -2.43 -7.71 -9.65
CA LEU A 60 -0.99 -7.40 -9.64
C LEU A 60 -0.43 -7.37 -8.22
N LEU A 61 -1.18 -6.84 -7.26
CA LEU A 61 -0.82 -6.84 -5.84
C LEU A 61 -0.66 -8.27 -5.31
N MET A 62 -1.64 -9.14 -5.56
CA MET A 62 -1.56 -10.55 -5.12
C MET A 62 -0.38 -11.29 -5.75
N LYS A 63 -0.15 -11.09 -7.05
CA LYS A 63 1.01 -11.67 -7.74
C LYS A 63 2.34 -11.19 -7.16
N ALA A 64 2.43 -9.93 -6.73
CA ALA A 64 3.61 -9.41 -6.06
C ALA A 64 3.78 -10.04 -4.67
N ALA A 65 2.70 -10.15 -3.89
CA ALA A 65 2.72 -10.74 -2.57
C ALA A 65 3.06 -12.24 -2.57
N GLU A 66 2.66 -12.98 -3.60
CA GLU A 66 3.05 -14.39 -3.81
C GLU A 66 4.56 -14.52 -4.07
N ARG A 67 5.12 -13.64 -4.93
CA ARG A 67 6.56 -13.63 -5.22
C ARG A 67 7.41 -13.27 -4.00
N GLU A 68 6.91 -12.37 -3.16
CA GLU A 68 7.58 -11.97 -1.92
C GLU A 68 7.55 -13.11 -0.89
N SER A 69 6.44 -13.85 -0.78
CA SER A 69 6.41 -15.05 0.08
C SER A 69 7.31 -16.19 -0.43
N ASP A 70 7.48 -16.31 -1.74
CA ASP A 70 8.33 -17.34 -2.35
C ASP A 70 9.84 -17.02 -2.31
N ASN A 71 10.21 -15.78 -1.95
CA ASN A 71 11.61 -15.35 -1.87
C ASN A 71 11.94 -14.73 -0.49
N PRO A 72 12.09 -15.56 0.57
CA PRO A 72 12.20 -15.07 1.95
C PRO A 72 13.57 -14.46 2.33
N THR A 73 14.42 -14.09 1.38
CA THR A 73 15.77 -13.58 1.66
C THR A 73 16.16 -12.40 0.77
N LYS A 74 16.24 -11.22 1.38
CA LYS A 74 17.47 -10.42 1.35
C LYS A 74 17.60 -9.59 2.63
#